data_AF-A0A7W0TUK4-F1
#
_entry.id   AF-A0A7W0TUK4-F1
#
_cell.length_a   1.000
_cell.length_b   1.000
_cell.length_c   1.000
_cell.angle_alpha   90.00
_cell.angle_beta   90.00
_cell.angle_gamma   90.00
#
_symmetry.space_group_name_H-M   'P 1'
#
loop_
_entity.id
_entity.type
_entity.pdbx_description
1 polymer ?
#
loop_
_entity_poly.entity_id
_entity_poly.type
_entity_poly.pdbx_seq_one_letter_code
_entity_poly.pdbx_strand_id
1 'polypeptide(L)'
;MAERMQRRPRQASPERWTKAAGRAIAEGVEVRQIASTGQWIATSGTQSNVCYLLEVVAGVVGGCTCPAGEFGDPVCKHAAAFYLAAGLMDPGPPTPAAPACRFGCGGRGYHADPDGRAAPERCPCRELAAA
;
A
#
# COMPACT_ATOMS: atom_id res chain seq x y z
N MET A 1 13.70 1.67 32.50
CA MET A 1 13.30 2.72 31.56
C MET A 1 13.78 2.28 30.18
N ALA A 2 12.95 1.57 29.40
CA ALA A 2 13.38 1.07 28.09
C ALA A 2 13.41 2.24 27.11
N GLU A 3 14.61 2.60 26.66
CA GLU A 3 14.84 3.58 25.61
C GLU A 3 14.07 3.15 24.36
N ARG A 4 13.03 3.91 24.00
CA ARG A 4 12.30 3.71 22.75
C ARG A 4 13.30 3.94 21.63
N MET A 5 13.87 2.84 21.13
CA MET A 5 14.71 2.79 19.93
C MET A 5 13.98 3.55 18.83
N GLN A 6 14.41 4.79 18.57
CA GLN A 6 13.74 5.72 17.67
C GLN A 6 13.84 5.13 16.27
N ARG A 7 12.76 4.50 15.78
CA ARG A 7 12.70 4.02 14.41
C ARG A 7 12.81 5.23 13.50
N ARG A 8 13.84 5.23 12.65
CA ARG A 8 14.09 6.26 11.64
C ARG A 8 12.79 6.49 10.84
N PRO A 9 12.37 7.76 10.65
CA PRO A 9 11.12 8.04 9.95
C PRO A 9 11.17 7.44 8.55
N ARG A 10 10.11 6.72 8.17
CA ARG A 10 10.03 6.10 6.85
C ARG A 10 9.96 7.21 5.80
N GLN A 11 10.86 7.16 4.81
CA GLN A 11 10.97 8.21 3.80
C GLN A 11 9.95 8.01 2.67
N ALA A 12 9.40 9.11 2.16
CA ALA A 12 8.61 9.14 0.94
C ALA A 12 9.55 9.21 -0.27
N SER A 13 9.87 8.06 -0.87
CA SER A 13 10.62 8.01 -2.13
C SER A 13 9.66 7.85 -3.33
N PRO A 14 10.04 8.30 -4.53
CA PRO A 14 9.23 8.13 -5.75
C PRO A 14 8.81 6.68 -6.01
N GLU A 15 9.73 5.73 -5.84
CA GLU A 15 9.46 4.30 -6.00
C GLU A 15 8.35 3.77 -5.09
N ARG A 16 8.30 4.27 -3.84
CA ARG A 16 7.24 3.90 -2.88
C ARG A 16 5.89 4.45 -3.32
N TRP A 17 5.88 5.67 -3.85
CA TRP A 17 4.68 6.28 -4.41
C TRP A 17 4.17 5.50 -5.62
N THR A 18 5.04 5.15 -6.57
CA THR A 18 4.68 4.32 -7.73
C THR A 18 4.11 2.96 -7.30
N LYS A 19 4.74 2.27 -6.33
CA LYS A 19 4.22 1.00 -5.79
C LYS A 19 2.88 1.17 -5.05
N ALA A 20 2.69 2.29 -4.36
CA ALA A 20 1.42 2.59 -3.70
C ALA A 20 0.31 2.90 -4.72
N ALA A 21 0.63 3.64 -5.77
CA ALA A 21 -0.25 3.92 -6.90
C ALA A 21 -0.67 2.64 -7.62
N GLY A 22 0.28 1.76 -7.94
CA GLY A 22 -0.01 0.45 -8.55
C GLY A 22 -0.97 -0.39 -7.72
N ARG A 23 -0.80 -0.42 -6.39
CA ARG A 23 -1.75 -1.09 -5.48
C ARG A 23 -3.11 -0.41 -5.44
N ALA A 24 -3.17 0.92 -5.43
CA ALA A 24 -4.42 1.66 -5.45
C ALA A 24 -5.24 1.35 -6.71
N ILE A 25 -4.58 1.32 -7.88
CA ILE A 25 -5.21 0.97 -9.16
C ILE A 25 -5.67 -0.49 -9.15
N ALA A 26 -4.80 -1.42 -8.76
CA ALA A 26 -5.11 -2.85 -8.74
C ALA A 26 -6.28 -3.20 -7.82
N GLU A 27 -6.44 -2.47 -6.72
CA GLU A 27 -7.52 -2.67 -5.76
C GLU A 27 -8.75 -1.76 -6.00
N GLY A 28 -8.76 -0.95 -7.08
CA GLY A 28 -9.90 -0.09 -7.41
C GLY A 28 -10.20 0.98 -6.35
N VAL A 29 -9.17 1.54 -5.72
CA VAL A 29 -9.32 2.61 -4.72
C VAL A 29 -9.81 3.88 -5.41
N GLU A 30 -10.94 4.40 -4.96
CA GLU A 30 -11.51 5.66 -5.42
C GLU A 30 -11.36 6.74 -4.36
N VAL A 31 -11.17 7.99 -4.79
CA VAL A 31 -11.09 9.16 -3.92
C VAL A 31 -12.17 10.16 -4.30
N ARG A 32 -12.93 10.63 -3.31
CA ARG A 32 -14.03 11.57 -3.50
C ARG A 32 -14.00 12.66 -2.42
N GLN A 33 -14.50 13.83 -2.75
CA GLN A 33 -14.71 14.91 -1.80
C GLN A 33 -16.19 14.98 -1.41
N ILE A 34 -16.45 15.12 -0.11
CA ILE A 34 -17.78 15.35 0.43
C ILE A 34 -18.13 16.82 0.18
N ALA A 35 -19.15 17.08 -0.64
CA ALA A 35 -19.48 18.44 -1.06
C ALA A 35 -19.89 19.37 0.11
N SER A 36 -20.54 18.83 1.15
CA SER A 36 -21.03 19.64 2.27
C SER A 36 -19.94 20.05 3.27
N THR A 37 -18.88 19.26 3.41
CA THR A 37 -17.82 19.49 4.41
C THR A 37 -16.46 19.80 3.80
N GLY A 38 -16.29 19.55 2.49
CA GLY A 38 -14.99 19.62 1.81
C GLY A 38 -14.01 18.50 2.22
N GLN A 39 -14.43 17.55 3.06
CA GLN A 39 -13.59 16.44 3.51
C GLN A 39 -13.31 15.47 2.36
N TRP A 40 -12.11 14.92 2.34
CA TRP A 40 -11.71 13.91 1.37
C TRP A 40 -11.83 12.51 1.97
N ILE A 41 -12.39 11.59 1.19
CA ILE A 41 -12.51 10.18 1.55
C ILE A 41 -11.91 9.29 0.46
N ALA A 42 -11.34 8.17 0.86
CA ALA A 42 -10.89 7.10 -0.02
C ALA A 42 -11.57 5.78 0.33
N THR A 43 -11.99 5.02 -0.67
CA THR A 43 -12.56 3.68 -0.47
C THR A 43 -11.49 2.68 -0.05
N SER A 44 -11.89 1.66 0.71
CA SER A 44 -11.02 0.51 1.01
C SER A 44 -11.01 -0.47 -0.17
N GLY A 45 -9.81 -0.82 -0.64
CA GLY A 45 -9.64 -1.82 -1.70
C GLY A 45 -10.01 -3.26 -1.33
N THR A 46 -10.20 -3.56 -0.04
CA THR A 46 -10.53 -4.92 0.43
C THR A 46 -11.87 -5.04 1.16
N GLN A 47 -12.48 -3.92 1.54
CA GLN A 47 -13.73 -3.88 2.31
C GLN A 47 -14.67 -2.83 1.70
N SER A 48 -15.71 -3.26 1.00
CA SER A 48 -16.58 -2.37 0.22
C SER A 48 -17.37 -1.36 1.05
N ASN A 49 -17.57 -1.63 2.34
CA ASN A 49 -18.31 -0.77 3.27
C ASN A 49 -17.41 0.18 4.09
N VAL A 50 -16.10 0.22 3.83
CA VAL A 50 -15.14 1.03 4.60
C VAL A 50 -14.57 2.15 3.73
N CYS A 51 -14.57 3.35 4.29
CA CYS A 51 -13.88 4.52 3.74
C CYS A 51 -12.93 5.10 4.78
N TYR A 52 -11.82 5.67 4.32
CA TYR A 52 -10.83 6.35 5.14
C TYR A 52 -10.85 7.84 4.86
N LEU A 53 -10.69 8.66 5.89
CA LEU A 53 -10.54 10.10 5.76
C LEU A 53 -9.13 10.43 5.32
N LEU A 54 -9.03 11.39 4.41
CA LEU A 54 -7.78 12.01 3.96
C LEU A 54 -7.73 13.44 4.50
N GLU A 55 -6.66 13.77 5.19
CA GLU A 55 -6.37 15.14 5.60
C GLU A 55 -5.61 15.82 4.45
N VAL A 56 -6.32 16.62 3.66
CA VAL A 56 -5.77 17.35 2.52
C VAL A 56 -5.78 18.84 2.82
N VAL A 57 -4.60 19.45 2.81
CA VAL A 57 -4.41 20.89 3.03
C VAL A 57 -3.63 21.44 1.85
N ALA A 58 -4.17 22.47 1.19
CA ALA A 58 -3.56 23.11 0.02
C ALA A 58 -3.13 22.12 -1.09
N GLY A 59 -3.92 21.07 -1.32
CA GLY A 59 -3.62 20.04 -2.34
C GLY A 59 -2.57 19.01 -1.92
N VAL A 60 -2.12 19.02 -0.66
CA VAL A 60 -1.15 18.08 -0.11
C VAL A 60 -1.82 17.20 0.94
N VAL A 61 -1.61 15.89 0.84
CA VAL A 61 -2.08 14.91 1.84
C VAL A 61 -1.14 14.93 3.04
N GLY A 62 -1.62 15.44 4.17
CA GLY A 62 -0.90 15.42 5.46
C GLY A 62 -1.11 14.13 6.24
N GLY A 63 -2.24 13.43 6.02
CA GLY A 63 -2.60 12.23 6.77
C GLY A 63 -3.72 11.41 6.13
N CYS A 64 -3.83 10.16 6.56
CA CYS A 64 -4.92 9.25 6.20
C CYS A 64 -5.28 8.38 7.40
N THR A 65 -6.56 8.15 7.65
CA THR A 65 -7.04 7.29 8.75
C THR A 65 -6.94 5.79 8.45
N CYS A 66 -6.20 5.40 7.40
CA CYS A 66 -5.91 4.00 7.16
C CYS A 66 -4.78 3.52 8.08
N PRO A 67 -4.64 2.20 8.30
CA PRO A 67 -3.60 1.68 9.18
C PRO A 67 -2.20 2.20 8.84
N ALA A 68 -1.86 2.31 7.55
CA ALA A 68 -0.57 2.84 7.14
C ALA A 68 -0.36 4.30 7.58
N GLY A 69 -1.37 5.16 7.41
CA GLY A 69 -1.29 6.57 7.82
C GLY A 69 -1.30 6.72 9.34
N GLU A 70 -2.10 5.93 10.06
CA GLU A 70 -2.12 5.91 11.53
C GLU A 70 -0.77 5.48 12.13
N PHE A 71 -0.05 4.57 11.47
CA PHE A 71 1.33 4.19 11.84
C PHE A 71 2.39 5.17 11.31
N GLY A 72 1.99 6.36 10.84
CA GLY A 72 2.90 7.42 10.39
C GLY A 72 3.62 7.10 9.08
N ASP A 73 3.05 6.27 8.20
CA ASP A 73 3.57 6.13 6.84
C ASP A 73 3.24 7.37 6.01
N PRO A 74 4.24 8.11 5.49
CA PRO A 74 3.95 9.21 4.58
C PRO A 74 3.43 8.74 3.22
N VAL A 75 3.54 7.43 2.91
CA VAL A 75 3.11 6.87 1.63
C VAL A 75 2.12 5.73 1.86
N CYS A 76 0.83 6.00 1.66
CA CYS A 76 -0.22 4.97 1.63
C CYS A 76 -0.90 4.93 0.25
N LYS A 77 -1.58 3.82 -0.05
CA LYS A 77 -2.32 3.66 -1.32
C LYS A 77 -3.41 4.73 -1.52
N HIS A 78 -4.06 5.18 -0.44
CA HIS A 78 -5.12 6.19 -0.51
C HIS A 78 -4.56 7.58 -0.84
N ALA A 79 -3.43 7.97 -0.23
CA ALA A 79 -2.74 9.21 -0.59
C ALA A 79 -2.26 9.16 -2.05
N ALA A 80 -1.77 8.00 -2.51
CA ALA A 80 -1.36 7.83 -3.90
C ALA A 80 -2.56 7.97 -4.85
N ALA A 81 -3.70 7.36 -4.50
CA ALA A 81 -4.96 7.49 -5.24
C ALA A 81 -5.42 8.95 -5.34
N PHE A 82 -5.27 9.75 -4.28
CA PHE A 82 -5.57 11.18 -4.34
C PHE A 82 -4.70 11.91 -5.37
N TYR A 83 -3.38 11.70 -5.34
CA TYR A 83 -2.48 12.36 -6.30
C TYR A 83 -2.71 11.90 -7.74
N LEU A 84 -3.08 10.64 -7.95
CA LEU A 84 -3.51 10.13 -9.26
C LEU A 84 -4.79 10.84 -9.74
N ALA A 85 -5.81 10.89 -8.90
CA ALA A 85 -7.10 11.52 -9.23
C ALA A 85 -6.96 13.04 -9.46
N ALA A 86 -6.03 13.68 -8.75
CA ALA A 86 -5.72 15.10 -8.92
C ALA A 86 -4.83 15.40 -10.15
N GLY A 87 -4.36 14.38 -10.87
CA GLY A 87 -3.43 14.55 -12.00
C GLY A 87 -2.03 15.03 -11.60
N LEU A 88 -1.67 14.88 -10.33
CA LEU A 88 -0.38 15.31 -9.76
C LEU A 88 0.68 14.21 -9.77
N MET A 89 0.30 12.99 -10.18
CA MET A 89 1.17 11.83 -10.27
C MET A 89 0.84 11.02 -11.52
N ASP A 90 1.88 10.62 -12.24
CA ASP A 90 1.80 9.58 -13.27
C ASP A 90 2.30 8.26 -12.64
N PRO A 91 1.48 7.19 -12.62
CA PRO A 91 1.92 5.90 -12.09
C PRO A 91 3.03 5.24 -12.93
N GLY A 92 3.38 5.80 -14.09
CA GLY A 92 4.27 5.16 -15.04
C GLY A 92 3.65 3.91 -15.66
N PRO A 93 4.37 3.18 -16.52
CA PRO A 93 3.86 1.94 -17.08
C PRO A 93 3.56 0.95 -15.95
N PRO A 94 2.44 0.20 -16.02
CA PRO A 94 2.11 -0.78 -15.00
C PRO A 94 3.28 -1.75 -14.83
N THR A 95 3.82 -1.85 -13.62
CA THR A 95 4.79 -2.91 -13.33
C THR A 95 4.04 -4.24 -13.50
N PRO A 96 4.54 -5.17 -14.35
CA PRO A 96 3.86 -6.44 -14.55
C PRO A 96 3.58 -7.10 -13.20
N ALA A 97 2.37 -7.63 -13.03
CA ALA A 97 2.08 -8.47 -11.87
C ALA A 97 3.16 -9.56 -11.82
N ALA A 98 3.83 -9.68 -10.67
CA ALA A 98 4.84 -10.71 -10.50
C ALA A 98 4.19 -12.07 -10.87
N PRO A 99 4.85 -12.90 -11.71
CA PRO A 99 4.26 -14.15 -12.15
C PRO A 99 3.83 -14.94 -10.92
N ALA A 100 2.59 -15.43 -10.95
CA ALA A 100 2.08 -16.27 -9.89
C ALA A 100 3.07 -17.43 -9.71
N CYS A 101 3.62 -17.54 -8.50
CA CYS A 101 4.53 -18.63 -8.21
C CYS A 101 3.80 -19.95 -8.49
N ARG A 102 4.34 -20.78 -9.40
CA ARG A 102 3.77 -22.08 -9.77
C ARG A 102 3.51 -22.99 -8.56
N PHE A 103 4.26 -22.78 -7.49
CA PHE A 103 4.17 -23.53 -6.24
C PHE A 103 3.18 -22.93 -5.22
N GLY A 104 2.44 -21.88 -5.58
CA GLY A 104 1.31 -21.38 -4.78
C GLY A 104 1.69 -20.54 -3.54
N CYS A 105 2.90 -19.97 -3.46
CA CYS A 105 3.32 -19.18 -2.30
C CYS A 105 2.58 -17.83 -2.15
N GLY A 106 1.84 -17.38 -3.18
CA GLY A 106 1.12 -16.10 -3.17
C GLY A 106 2.02 -14.87 -2.99
N GLY A 107 3.30 -14.95 -3.38
CA GLY A 107 4.26 -13.86 -3.24
C GLY A 107 4.91 -13.74 -1.85
N ARG A 108 4.62 -14.65 -0.91
CA ARG A 108 5.19 -14.62 0.45
C ARG A 108 6.65 -15.09 0.51
N GLY A 109 7.11 -15.84 -0.48
CA GLY A 109 8.47 -16.41 -0.51
C GLY A 109 8.67 -17.64 0.37
N TYR A 110 7.58 -18.22 0.90
CA TYR A 110 7.56 -19.46 1.66
C TYR A 110 6.22 -20.19 1.49
N HIS A 111 6.23 -21.51 1.66
CA HIS A 111 5.02 -22.34 1.71
C HIS A 111 4.57 -22.49 3.16
N ALA A 112 3.26 -22.39 3.40
CA ALA A 112 2.73 -22.80 4.70
C ALA A 112 2.74 -24.33 4.72
N ASP A 113 3.34 -24.91 5.76
CA ASP A 113 3.23 -26.34 6.02
C ASP A 113 1.75 -26.66 6.30
N PRO A 114 1.11 -27.55 5.53
CA PRO A 114 -0.30 -27.91 5.76
C PRO A 114 -0.53 -28.52 7.16
N ASP A 115 0.49 -29.10 7.78
CA ASP A 115 0.38 -29.79 9.07
C ASP A 115 0.85 -28.92 10.25
N GLY A 116 1.43 -27.75 9.99
CA GLY A 116 1.83 -26.77 11.00
C GLY A 116 2.94 -27.23 11.97
N ARG A 117 3.64 -28.34 11.65
CA ARG A 117 4.65 -28.95 12.54
C ARG A 117 6.09 -28.61 12.12
N ALA A 118 6.34 -28.24 10.87
CA ALA A 118 7.67 -27.86 10.38
C ALA A 118 7.81 -26.35 10.14
N ALA A 119 9.06 -25.89 10.14
CA ALA A 119 9.40 -24.52 9.76
C ALA A 119 9.01 -24.28 8.30
N PRO A 120 8.51 -23.07 7.94
CA PRO A 120 8.06 -22.79 6.58
C PRO A 120 9.21 -22.95 5.58
N GLU A 121 9.07 -23.89 4.65
CA GLU A 121 10.05 -24.10 3.60
C GLU A 121 10.11 -22.88 2.69
N ARG A 122 11.33 -22.41 2.40
CA ARG A 122 11.54 -21.29 1.49
C ARG A 122 11.07 -21.69 0.10
N CYS A 123 10.26 -20.84 -0.51
CA CYS A 123 9.80 -21.08 -1.87
C CYS A 123 10.97 -20.87 -2.85
N PRO A 124 11.21 -21.80 -3.80
CA PRO A 124 12.25 -21.66 -4.83
C PRO A 124 12.09 -20.37 -5.67
N CYS A 125 10.87 -19.85 -5.76
CA CYS A 125 10.56 -18.58 -6.40
C CYS A 125 11.30 -17.37 -5.82
N ARG A 126 11.73 -17.44 -4.55
CA ARG A 126 12.45 -16.34 -3.89
C ARG A 126 13.88 -16.20 -4.42
N GLU A 127 14.52 -17.28 -4.82
CA GLU A 127 15.88 -17.30 -5.37
C GLU A 127 15.88 -16.93 -6.86
N LEU A 128 14.84 -17.35 -7.59
CA LEU A 128 14.64 -17.01 -9.01
C LEU A 128 14.31 -15.53 -9.26
N ALA A 129 13.78 -14.81 -8.26
CA ALA A 129 13.45 -13.38 -8.37
C ALA A 129 14.65 -12.45 -8.12
N ALA A 130 15.83 -13.01 -7.80
CA ALA A 130 17.05 -12.26 -7.47
C ALA A 130 18.15 -12.35 -8.56
N ALA A 131 17.86 -13.00 -9.68
CA ALA A 131 18.72 -13.12 -10.87
C ALA A 131 18.10 -12.35 -12.05
#